data_AF-A0A397NDB6-F1
#
_entry.id   AF-A0A397NDB6-F1
#
_cell.length_a   1.000
_cell.length_b   1.000
_cell.length_c   1.000
_cell.angle_alpha   90.00
_cell.angle_beta   90.00
_cell.angle_gamma   90.00
#
_symmetry.space_group_name_H-M   'P 1'
#
loop_
_entity.id
_entity.type
_entity.pdbx_description
1 polymer ?
#
loop_
_entity_poly.entity_id
_entity_poly.type
_entity_poly.pdbx_seq_one_letter_code
_entity_poly.pdbx_strand_id
1 'polypeptide(L)'
;MQIDIDFEVFKELTARREHEAHTYNDVLRELLGMDSSIDRLEGIGREDGLVSGGRKSFVLRDGELPDGTKLRAIYKGTGYRATIQDGRWVDSEGREHRSPSAAASAISHTNVNGLRFWHAKRPNDHDFTRLDILLARRP
;
A
#
# COMPACT_ATOMS: atom_id res chain seq x y z
N MET A 1 13.60 -16.47 -15.25
CA MET A 1 12.75 -16.11 -16.42
C MET A 1 13.39 -14.88 -17.04
N GLN A 2 13.60 -14.86 -18.36
CA GLN A 2 14.29 -13.78 -19.07
C GLN A 2 13.27 -12.98 -19.88
N ILE A 3 13.43 -11.65 -19.91
CA ILE A 3 12.60 -10.73 -20.69
C ILE A 3 13.54 -10.04 -21.68
N ASP A 4 13.26 -10.14 -22.97
CA ASP A 4 13.98 -9.41 -24.00
C ASP A 4 13.39 -8.00 -24.16
N ILE A 5 14.28 -7.02 -24.27
CA ILE A 5 13.96 -5.60 -24.43
C ILE A 5 14.78 -5.03 -25.59
N ASP A 6 14.29 -3.96 -26.21
CA ASP A 6 15.05 -3.27 -27.24
C ASP A 6 16.19 -2.39 -26.65
N PHE A 7 17.06 -1.93 -27.54
CA PHE A 7 18.25 -1.19 -27.17
C PHE A 7 17.98 0.16 -26.50
N GLU A 8 16.88 0.84 -26.89
CA GLU A 8 16.54 2.13 -26.30
C GLU A 8 15.98 1.96 -24.89
N VAL A 9 15.15 0.93 -24.66
CA VAL A 9 14.72 0.56 -23.30
C VAL A 9 15.90 0.17 -22.43
N PHE A 10 16.86 -0.61 -22.96
CA PHE A 10 18.07 -0.97 -22.21
C PHE A 10 18.86 0.28 -21.79
N LYS A 11 19.15 1.19 -22.72
CA LYS A 11 19.84 2.47 -22.43
C LYS A 11 19.14 3.25 -21.34
N GLU A 12 17.82 3.39 -21.46
CA GLU A 12 17.03 4.18 -20.54
C GLU A 12 17.04 3.58 -19.13
N LEU A 13 16.96 2.24 -19.02
CA LEU A 13 17.10 1.56 -17.73
C LEU A 13 18.52 1.72 -17.16
N THR A 14 19.57 1.69 -17.98
CA THR A 14 20.95 1.90 -17.54
C THR A 14 21.17 3.33 -17.03
N ALA A 15 20.63 4.33 -17.73
CA ALA A 15 20.79 5.74 -17.37
C ALA A 15 20.16 6.08 -16.01
N ARG A 16 19.15 5.32 -15.57
CA ARG A 16 18.48 5.49 -14.28
C ARG A 16 19.17 4.78 -13.11
N ARG A 17 20.22 4.00 -13.36
CA ARG A 17 20.99 3.37 -12.28
C ARG A 17 21.90 4.41 -11.62
N GLU A 18 21.53 4.82 -10.41
CA GLU A 18 22.31 5.79 -9.62
C GLU A 18 23.68 5.24 -9.18
N HIS A 19 23.79 3.94 -8.95
CA HIS A 19 25.04 3.28 -8.55
C HIS A 19 25.10 1.82 -9.03
N GLU A 20 26.28 1.21 -8.98
CA GLU A 20 26.52 -0.14 -9.52
C GLU A 20 25.64 -1.23 -8.88
N ALA A 21 25.39 -1.13 -7.57
CA ALA A 21 24.50 -2.06 -6.87
C ALA A 21 23.00 -1.88 -7.19
N HIS A 22 22.61 -0.82 -7.91
CA HIS A 22 21.22 -0.54 -8.27
C HIS A 22 20.89 -1.42 -9.49
N THR A 23 20.07 -2.47 -9.33
CA THR A 23 19.83 -3.43 -10.43
C THR A 23 18.76 -2.93 -11.40
N TYR A 24 18.73 -3.47 -12.62
CA TYR A 24 17.65 -3.19 -13.57
C TYR A 24 16.26 -3.54 -13.01
N ASN A 25 16.17 -4.58 -12.20
CA ASN A 25 14.93 -4.99 -11.58
C ASN A 25 14.47 -3.98 -10.50
N ASP A 26 15.39 -3.35 -9.79
CA ASP A 26 15.08 -2.26 -8.85
C ASP A 26 14.60 -1.02 -9.61
N VAL A 27 15.29 -0.61 -10.68
CA VAL A 27 14.82 0.50 -11.54
C VAL A 27 13.42 0.24 -12.10
N LEU A 28 13.14 -0.98 -12.54
CA LEU A 28 11.81 -1.36 -13.02
C LEU A 28 10.76 -1.32 -11.91
N ARG A 29 11.13 -1.78 -10.71
CA ARG A 29 10.23 -1.70 -9.56
C ARG A 29 9.95 -0.25 -9.17
N GLU A 30 10.92 0.66 -9.27
CA GLU A 30 10.72 2.10 -9.02
C GLU A 30 9.79 2.72 -10.04
N LEU A 31 10.04 2.46 -11.33
CA LEU A 31 9.20 2.94 -12.42
C LEU A 31 7.76 2.41 -12.33
N LEU A 32 7.58 1.19 -11.82
CA LEU A 32 6.28 0.56 -11.63
C LEU A 32 5.66 0.85 -10.24
N GLY A 33 6.38 1.57 -9.37
CA GLY A 33 5.96 1.90 -8.01
C GLY A 33 5.82 0.68 -7.08
N MET A 34 6.63 -0.35 -7.30
CA MET A 34 6.69 -1.62 -6.55
C MET A 34 7.63 -1.54 -5.33
N ASP A 35 8.63 -0.66 -5.31
CA ASP A 35 9.41 -0.30 -4.12
C ASP A 35 8.76 0.88 -3.41
N SER A 36 7.56 0.63 -2.92
CA SER A 36 7.32 1.10 -1.57
C SER A 36 8.32 0.36 -0.68
N SER A 37 9.22 1.10 -0.02
CA SER A 37 10.25 0.64 0.95
C SER A 37 9.65 -0.01 2.21
N ILE A 38 8.47 -0.62 2.08
CA ILE A 38 7.59 -1.18 3.10
C ILE A 38 7.94 -2.65 3.36
N ASP A 39 8.37 -3.41 2.35
CA ASP A 39 8.67 -4.85 2.50
C ASP A 39 10.02 -5.15 3.19
N ARG A 40 11.01 -4.22 3.13
CA ARG A 40 12.38 -4.52 3.60
C ARG A 40 12.57 -4.41 5.12
N LEU A 41 11.53 -4.02 5.86
CA LEU A 41 11.59 -3.80 7.32
C LEU A 41 10.59 -4.66 8.12
N GLU A 42 9.83 -5.57 7.49
CA GLU A 42 8.91 -6.49 8.18
C GLU A 42 9.61 -7.62 8.96
N GLY A 43 10.81 -7.36 9.49
CA GLY A 43 11.59 -8.27 10.33
C GLY A 43 11.93 -7.74 11.71
N ILE A 44 11.52 -6.52 12.09
CA ILE A 44 11.79 -5.97 13.42
C ILE A 44 10.49 -5.50 14.07
N GLY A 45 10.05 -6.31 15.03
CA GLY A 45 8.80 -6.16 15.75
C GLY A 45 8.62 -4.78 16.39
N ARG A 46 7.35 -4.41 16.56
CA ARG A 46 6.96 -3.53 17.65
C ARG A 46 5.84 -4.18 18.43
N GLU A 47 6.19 -4.40 19.67
CA GLU A 47 5.49 -5.07 20.75
C GLU A 47 4.51 -4.07 21.38
N ASP A 48 3.47 -4.63 22.00
CA ASP A 48 2.34 -3.98 22.65
C ASP A 48 2.62 -2.73 23.48
N GLY A 49 1.63 -1.82 23.55
CA GLY A 49 1.49 -0.94 24.71
C GLY A 49 0.68 0.34 24.55
N LEU A 50 -0.61 0.27 24.87
CA LEU A 50 -1.39 1.25 25.66
C LEU A 50 -1.63 2.67 25.08
N VAL A 51 -2.90 2.98 24.77
CA VAL A 51 -3.59 4.19 25.30
C VAL A 51 -5.12 4.04 25.27
N SER A 52 -5.72 4.47 26.38
CA SER A 52 -7.14 4.47 26.76
C SER A 52 -8.12 5.12 25.77
N GLY A 53 -9.32 4.53 25.65
CA GLY A 53 -10.59 5.27 25.61
C GLY A 53 -10.92 6.18 24.41
N GLY A 54 -10.10 6.25 23.38
CA GLY A 54 -10.34 7.03 22.16
C GLY A 54 -10.43 6.13 20.92
N ARG A 55 -11.17 6.56 19.90
CA ARG A 55 -11.34 5.86 18.59
C ARG A 55 -10.04 5.17 18.14
N LYS A 56 -10.05 3.85 18.03
CA LYS A 56 -8.89 3.05 17.61
C LYS A 56 -8.54 3.38 16.15
N SER A 57 -7.36 3.94 15.88
CA SER A 57 -6.90 4.22 14.52
C SER A 57 -5.94 3.14 14.04
N PHE A 58 -6.04 2.78 12.76
CA PHE A 58 -5.05 1.96 12.07
C PHE A 58 -3.88 2.87 11.67
N VAL A 59 -2.75 2.70 12.36
CA VAL A 59 -1.56 3.53 12.17
C VAL A 59 -0.73 3.01 11.00
N LEU A 60 -0.51 3.85 10.00
CA LEU A 60 0.45 3.63 8.93
C LEU A 60 1.63 4.59 9.09
N ARG A 61 2.76 4.28 8.44
CA ARG A 61 3.91 5.18 8.42
C ARG A 61 3.56 6.55 7.78
N ASP A 62 2.69 6.56 6.77
CA ASP A 62 2.32 7.77 6.03
C ASP A 62 1.12 8.52 6.66
N GLY A 63 0.54 8.00 7.74
CA GLY A 63 -0.56 8.64 8.48
C GLY A 63 -1.47 7.62 9.14
N GLU A 64 -2.55 8.07 9.75
CA GLU A 64 -3.49 7.20 10.47
C GLU A 64 -4.87 7.17 9.81
N LEU A 65 -5.52 6.00 9.87
CA LEU A 65 -6.91 5.83 9.46
C LEU A 65 -7.78 5.62 10.70
N PRO A 66 -8.75 6.51 10.98
CA PRO A 66 -9.63 6.33 12.13
C PRO A 66 -10.54 5.11 11.96
N ASP A 67 -10.99 4.54 13.09
CA ASP A 67 -12.01 3.50 13.12
C ASP A 67 -13.25 3.89 12.30
N GLY A 68 -13.85 2.92 11.62
CA GLY A 68 -14.99 3.13 10.74
C GLY A 68 -14.63 3.72 9.37
N THR A 69 -13.34 3.90 9.06
CA THR A 69 -12.90 4.22 7.71
C THR A 69 -13.29 3.09 6.76
N LYS A 70 -14.02 3.44 5.69
CA LYS A 70 -14.42 2.50 4.65
C LYS A 70 -13.42 2.52 3.52
N LEU A 71 -13.01 1.34 3.08
CA LEU A 71 -12.01 1.13 2.05
C LEU A 71 -12.65 0.38 0.88
N ARG A 72 -12.31 0.79 -0.34
CA ARG A 72 -12.73 0.09 -1.55
C ARG A 72 -11.59 0.04 -2.55
N ALA A 73 -11.55 -1.03 -3.33
CA ALA A 73 -10.70 -1.15 -4.49
C ALA A 73 -11.49 -1.78 -5.64
N ILE A 74 -11.11 -1.48 -6.87
CA ILE A 74 -11.65 -2.15 -8.05
C ILE A 74 -10.48 -2.83 -8.73
N TYR A 75 -10.55 -4.15 -8.84
CA TYR A 75 -9.50 -4.95 -9.49
C TYR A 75 -10.14 -5.91 -10.48
N LYS A 76 -9.71 -5.84 -11.75
CA LYS A 76 -10.26 -6.63 -12.86
C LYS A 76 -11.80 -6.55 -12.97
N GLY A 77 -12.38 -5.39 -12.70
CA GLY A 77 -13.83 -5.16 -12.71
C GLY A 77 -14.58 -5.62 -11.45
N THR A 78 -13.91 -6.32 -10.54
CA THR A 78 -14.49 -6.74 -9.26
C THR A 78 -14.23 -5.69 -8.19
N GLY A 79 -15.30 -5.27 -7.50
CA GLY A 79 -15.23 -4.33 -6.39
C GLY A 79 -14.94 -5.04 -5.07
N TYR A 80 -13.81 -4.74 -4.45
CA TYR A 80 -13.42 -5.23 -3.14
C TYR A 80 -13.67 -4.16 -2.09
N ARG A 81 -14.10 -4.58 -0.90
CA ARG A 81 -14.41 -3.70 0.22
C ARG A 81 -13.65 -4.15 1.45
N ALA A 82 -13.19 -3.18 2.22
CA ALA A 82 -12.59 -3.37 3.53
C ALA A 82 -13.03 -2.25 4.47
N THR A 83 -12.87 -2.44 5.77
CA THR A 83 -13.20 -1.45 6.79
C THR A 83 -12.15 -1.50 7.87
N ILE A 84 -11.80 -0.33 8.42
CA ILE A 84 -11.01 -0.27 9.65
C ILE A 84 -11.95 -0.52 10.83
N GLN A 85 -11.74 -1.64 11.51
CA GLN A 85 -12.51 -2.04 12.69
C GLN A 85 -11.54 -2.37 13.83
N ASP A 86 -11.75 -1.74 14.99
CA ASP A 86 -10.89 -1.83 16.15
C ASP A 86 -9.41 -1.50 15.84
N GLY A 87 -9.17 -0.55 14.94
CA GLY A 87 -7.81 -0.22 14.48
C GLY A 87 -7.15 -1.32 13.65
N ARG A 88 -7.93 -2.27 13.10
CA ARG A 88 -7.47 -3.33 12.21
C ARG A 88 -8.14 -3.22 10.85
N TRP A 89 -7.41 -3.58 9.80
CA TRP A 89 -7.94 -3.59 8.45
C TRP A 89 -8.65 -4.92 8.19
N VAL A 90 -9.98 -4.90 8.05
CA VAL A 90 -10.78 -6.11 7.86
C VAL A 90 -11.40 -6.09 6.46
N ASP A 91 -11.18 -7.12 5.67
CA ASP A 91 -11.82 -7.26 4.35
C ASP A 91 -13.26 -7.78 4.44
N SER A 92 -13.95 -7.87 3.30
CA SER A 92 -15.32 -8.40 3.23
C SER A 92 -15.45 -9.87 3.65
N GLU A 93 -14.36 -10.63 3.64
CA GLU A 93 -14.30 -12.03 4.05
C GLU A 93 -13.97 -12.18 5.54
N GLY A 94 -13.80 -11.07 6.27
CA GLY A 94 -13.41 -11.06 7.67
C GLY A 94 -11.91 -11.32 7.92
N ARG A 95 -11.08 -11.26 6.87
CA ARG A 95 -9.63 -11.43 7.02
C ARG A 95 -9.01 -10.12 7.47
N GLU A 96 -8.18 -10.21 8.51
CA GLU A 96 -7.42 -9.10 9.04
C GLU A 96 -6.12 -8.92 8.25
N HIS A 97 -5.86 -7.69 7.80
CA HIS A 97 -4.65 -7.31 7.10
C HIS A 97 -3.84 -6.34 7.96
N ARG A 98 -2.52 -6.52 7.94
CA ARG A 98 -1.59 -5.69 8.72
C ARG A 98 -1.07 -4.48 7.94
N SER A 99 -1.38 -4.40 6.64
CA SER A 99 -1.01 -3.29 5.79
C SER A 99 -1.92 -3.21 4.54
N PRO A 100 -2.01 -2.03 3.88
CA PRO A 100 -2.77 -1.87 2.64
C PRO A 100 -2.21 -2.72 1.50
N SER A 101 -0.89 -2.91 1.44
CA SER A 101 -0.23 -3.76 0.46
C SER A 101 -0.56 -5.23 0.71
N ALA A 102 -0.56 -5.71 1.96
CA ALA A 102 -1.00 -7.08 2.27
C ALA A 102 -2.45 -7.32 1.81
N ALA A 103 -3.35 -6.36 2.08
CA ALA A 103 -4.73 -6.44 1.62
C ALA A 103 -4.85 -6.43 0.07
N ALA A 104 -4.03 -5.64 -0.61
CA ALA A 104 -4.04 -5.56 -2.07
C ALA A 104 -3.40 -6.79 -2.74
N SER A 105 -2.34 -7.35 -2.14
CA SER A 105 -1.67 -8.57 -2.58
C SER A 105 -2.58 -9.79 -2.37
N ALA A 106 -3.37 -9.83 -1.30
CA ALA A 106 -4.38 -10.87 -1.07
C ALA A 106 -5.47 -10.90 -2.16
N ILE A 107 -5.67 -9.79 -2.88
CA ILE A 107 -6.62 -9.69 -4.00
C ILE A 107 -5.92 -9.95 -5.34
N SER A 108 -4.83 -9.23 -5.58
CA SER A 108 -4.14 -9.25 -6.87
C SER A 108 -3.24 -10.48 -7.07
N HIS A 109 -2.92 -11.21 -5.99
CA HIS A 109 -1.95 -12.32 -5.95
C HIS A 109 -0.56 -11.92 -6.46
N THR A 110 -0.27 -10.62 -6.44
CA THR A 110 0.97 -10.00 -6.92
C THR A 110 1.38 -8.90 -5.96
N ASN A 111 2.66 -8.53 -5.95
CA ASN A 111 3.08 -7.37 -5.16
C ASN A 111 2.61 -6.09 -5.86
N VAL A 112 1.72 -5.35 -5.20
CA VAL A 112 1.11 -4.12 -5.74
C VAL A 112 1.14 -3.01 -4.69
N ASN A 113 1.20 -1.78 -5.16
CA ASN A 113 1.18 -0.61 -4.30
C ASN A 113 -0.20 -0.45 -3.62
N GLY A 114 -0.29 -0.89 -2.36
CA GLY A 114 -1.52 -0.84 -1.57
C GLY A 114 -2.10 0.56 -1.42
N LEU A 115 -1.27 1.60 -1.32
CA LEU A 115 -1.75 2.98 -1.16
C LEU A 115 -2.45 3.51 -2.42
N ARG A 116 -2.00 3.09 -3.60
CA ARG A 116 -2.65 3.46 -4.89
C ARG A 116 -3.82 2.56 -5.23
N PHE A 117 -3.80 1.32 -4.73
CA PHE A 117 -4.84 0.33 -4.97
C PHE A 117 -6.14 0.64 -4.22
N TRP A 118 -6.01 1.12 -2.98
CA TRP A 118 -7.14 1.38 -2.12
C TRP A 118 -7.61 2.83 -2.19
N HIS A 119 -8.93 2.99 -2.21
CA HIS A 119 -9.60 4.25 -1.94
C HIS A 119 -10.22 4.21 -0.55
N ALA A 120 -9.92 5.20 0.26
CA ALA A 120 -10.43 5.35 1.62
C ALA A 120 -11.47 6.47 1.70
N LYS A 121 -12.46 6.28 2.56
CA LYS A 121 -13.41 7.30 2.98
C LYS A 121 -13.42 7.31 4.50
N ARG A 122 -12.84 8.36 5.11
CA ARG A 122 -12.88 8.55 6.57
C ARG A 122 -14.33 8.84 7.00
N PRO A 123 -14.67 8.69 8.29
CA PRO A 123 -16.00 9.04 8.80
C PRO A 123 -16.40 10.49 8.53
N ASN A 124 -15.43 11.41 8.49
CA ASN A 124 -15.64 12.83 8.19
C ASN A 124 -15.55 13.18 6.69
N ASP A 125 -15.14 12.25 5.83
CA ASP A 125 -15.04 12.52 4.40
C ASP A 125 -16.39 12.24 3.70
N HIS A 126 -16.73 13.06 2.71
CA HIS A 126 -17.92 12.86 1.89
C HIS A 126 -17.70 11.83 0.78
N ASP A 127 -16.47 11.74 0.23
CA ASP A 127 -16.13 10.92 -0.93
C ASP A 127 -14.96 9.97 -0.68
N PHE A 128 -14.88 8.92 -1.51
CA PHE A 128 -13.75 7.99 -1.52
C PHE A 128 -12.56 8.63 -2.25
N THR A 129 -11.47 8.85 -1.52
CA THR A 129 -10.23 9.39 -2.05
C THR A 129 -9.16 8.29 -2.06
N ARG A 130 -8.24 8.30 -3.02
CA ARG A 130 -7.13 7.34 -3.01
C ARG A 130 -6.32 7.47 -1.73
N LEU A 131 -5.90 6.34 -1.18
CA LEU A 131 -5.24 6.28 0.11
C LEU A 131 -3.89 7.03 0.09
N ASP A 132 -3.14 6.99 -1.01
CA ASP A 132 -1.92 7.79 -1.20
C ASP A 132 -2.17 9.31 -1.10
N ILE A 133 -3.20 9.83 -1.77
CA ILE A 133 -3.58 11.25 -1.72
C ILE A 133 -4.09 11.63 -0.32
N LEU A 134 -4.89 10.75 0.27
CA LEU A 134 -5.53 10.97 1.55
C LEU A 134 -4.49 11.03 2.69
N LEU A 135 -3.39 10.28 2.60
CA LEU A 135 -2.31 10.30 3.58
C LEU A 135 -1.24 11.36 3.26
N ALA A 136 -1.03 11.70 1.98
CA ALA A 136 -0.09 12.75 1.59
C ALA A 136 -0.53 14.17 2.01
N ARG A 137 -1.85 14.40 2.16
CA ARG A 137 -2.39 15.65 2.70
C ARG A 137 -2.19 15.69 4.22
N ARG A 138 -1.03 16.17 4.68
CA ARG A 138 -0.87 16.65 6.05
C ARG A 138 -1.74 17.89 6.27
N PRO A 139 -2.49 17.99 7.38
CA PRO A 139 -2.98 19.28 7.87
C PRO A 139 -1.82 20.20 8.29
#